data_AF-A0A5D2AYV6-F1
#
_entry.id   AF-A0A5D2AYV6-F1
#
_cell.length_a   1.000
_cell.length_b   1.000
_cell.length_c   1.000
_cell.angle_alpha   90.00
_cell.angle_beta   90.00
_cell.angle_gamma   90.00
#
_symmetry.space_group_name_H-M   'P 1'
#
loop_
_entity.id
_entity.type
_entity.pdbx_description
1 polymer ?
#
loop_
_entity_poly.entity_id
_entity_poly.type
_entity_poly.pdbx_seq_one_letter_code
_entity_poly.pdbx_strand_id
1 'polypeptide(L)'
;MSSNTACPENEKQALLNFKKGLIDAANRLASWDPHHHPDCCRWIGVVCDKRTVHVLSLNLSVPTWDGYTDLESYGMSMLIGEIPKEVTSLQGLQTLNLSRNHLTGKIPESIGSMKSLESLDLSQNQLSSSIPESMSSVTFLSHLNLSFNKLTGIIPTSSQLQGFNESCYAGYHLCGSPLRGCRGSGKELDVRNEAKEISKGQEINWFYISMSLGFVTGFWCVLGPLVISKRWRILYFRFLEAMWWKECDFAGKF
;
A
#
# COMPACT_ATOMS: atom_id res chain seq x y z
N MET A 1 -31.91 5.05 -28.89
CA MET A 1 -30.99 5.38 -27.78
C MET A 1 -30.91 4.14 -26.90
N SER A 2 -29.81 3.38 -27.00
CA SER A 2 -29.65 2.16 -26.20
C SER A 2 -29.36 2.58 -24.76
N SER A 3 -30.27 2.30 -23.83
CA SER A 3 -29.98 2.38 -22.41
C SER A 3 -28.94 1.29 -22.09
N ASN A 4 -27.68 1.65 -21.90
CA ASN A 4 -26.68 0.70 -21.41
C ASN A 4 -27.04 0.34 -19.97
N THR A 5 -27.69 -0.80 -19.78
CA THR A 5 -28.07 -1.35 -18.47
C THR A 5 -26.99 -2.22 -17.84
N ALA A 6 -25.79 -2.27 -18.43
CA ALA A 6 -24.70 -3.16 -18.02
C ALA A 6 -23.34 -2.49 -18.26
N CYS A 7 -22.33 -2.98 -17.54
CA CYS A 7 -20.94 -2.55 -17.65
C CYS A 7 -20.47 -2.40 -19.12
N PRO A 8 -19.81 -1.29 -19.49
CA PRO A 8 -19.26 -1.09 -20.82
C PRO A 8 -18.30 -2.20 -21.26
N GLU A 9 -18.43 -2.67 -22.51
CA GLU A 9 -17.64 -3.79 -23.03
C GLU A 9 -16.13 -3.55 -22.96
N ASN A 10 -15.71 -2.31 -23.19
CA ASN A 10 -14.30 -1.91 -23.11
C ASN A 10 -13.73 -2.04 -21.69
N GLU A 11 -14.51 -1.68 -20.66
CA GLU A 11 -14.10 -1.80 -19.26
C GLU A 11 -14.09 -3.26 -18.81
N LYS A 12 -15.12 -4.02 -19.22
CA LYS A 12 -15.17 -5.47 -19.01
C LYS A 12 -13.96 -6.16 -19.61
N GLN A 13 -13.60 -5.85 -20.86
CA GLN A 13 -12.44 -6.44 -21.53
C GLN A 13 -11.11 -6.02 -20.88
N ALA A 14 -11.00 -4.77 -20.42
CA ALA A 14 -9.84 -4.28 -19.68
C ALA A 14 -9.65 -5.09 -18.38
N LEU A 15 -10.72 -5.31 -17.62
CA LEU A 15 -10.70 -6.14 -16.41
C LEU A 15 -10.34 -7.60 -16.71
N LEU A 16 -10.87 -8.20 -17.79
CA LEU A 16 -10.49 -9.57 -18.17
C LEU A 16 -9.02 -9.68 -18.58
N ASN A 17 -8.49 -8.69 -19.29
CA ASN A 17 -7.07 -8.67 -19.65
C ASN A 17 -6.18 -8.43 -18.42
N PHE A 18 -6.63 -7.58 -17.50
CA PHE A 18 -5.99 -7.40 -16.20
C PHE A 18 -5.93 -8.73 -15.43
N LYS A 19 -7.06 -9.47 -15.33
CA LYS A 19 -7.08 -10.80 -14.69
C LYS A 19 -6.07 -11.77 -15.32
N LYS A 20 -5.92 -11.77 -16.66
CA LYS A 20 -4.96 -12.66 -17.36
C LYS A 20 -3.50 -12.36 -17.04
N GLY A 21 -3.18 -11.12 -16.68
CA GLY A 21 -1.82 -10.72 -16.32
C GLY A 21 -1.42 -11.08 -14.90
N LEU A 22 -2.36 -11.58 -14.09
CA LEU A 22 -2.13 -11.94 -12.70
C LEU A 22 -2.11 -13.46 -12.51
N ILE A 23 -1.36 -13.88 -11.49
CA ILE A 23 -1.40 -15.24 -10.96
C ILE A 23 -2.32 -15.23 -9.74
N ASP A 24 -3.47 -15.89 -9.88
CA ASP A 24 -4.52 -16.01 -8.85
C ASP A 24 -4.69 -17.47 -8.42
N ALA A 25 -3.77 -17.95 -7.57
CA ALA A 25 -3.73 -19.36 -7.16
C ALA A 25 -4.96 -19.77 -6.32
N ALA A 26 -5.53 -18.86 -5.54
CA ALA A 26 -6.76 -19.10 -4.77
C ALA A 26 -8.04 -18.93 -5.57
N ASN A 27 -7.95 -18.55 -6.85
CA ASN A 27 -9.10 -18.30 -7.72
C ASN A 27 -10.08 -17.28 -7.12
N ARG A 28 -9.58 -16.24 -6.43
CA ARG A 28 -10.45 -15.20 -5.82
C ARG A 28 -11.18 -14.36 -6.86
N LEU A 29 -10.63 -14.29 -8.08
CA LEU A 29 -11.23 -13.62 -9.23
C LEU A 29 -12.18 -14.56 -10.01
N ALA A 30 -12.61 -15.70 -9.43
CA ALA A 30 -13.55 -16.63 -10.06
C ALA A 30 -14.83 -15.96 -10.56
N SER A 31 -15.34 -14.96 -9.80
CA SER A 31 -16.54 -14.21 -10.18
C SER A 31 -16.39 -13.41 -11.47
N TRP A 32 -15.16 -13.15 -11.92
CA TRP A 32 -14.85 -12.46 -13.17
C TRP A 32 -14.95 -13.46 -14.33
N ASP A 33 -16.17 -13.91 -14.59
CA ASP A 33 -16.51 -14.86 -15.63
C ASP A 33 -17.67 -14.29 -16.46
N PRO A 34 -17.43 -13.86 -17.70
CA PRO A 34 -18.47 -13.27 -18.54
C PRO A 34 -19.55 -14.27 -18.96
N HIS A 35 -19.31 -15.58 -18.85
CA HIS A 35 -20.30 -16.60 -19.19
C HIS A 35 -21.39 -16.72 -18.13
N HIS A 36 -21.01 -16.73 -16.85
CA HIS A 36 -21.95 -16.83 -15.73
C HIS A 36 -22.37 -15.44 -15.19
N HIS A 37 -21.50 -14.44 -15.33
CA HIS A 37 -21.69 -13.08 -14.83
C HIS A 37 -21.34 -12.07 -15.95
N PRO A 38 -22.26 -11.81 -16.89
CA PRO A 38 -22.00 -10.96 -18.06
C PRO A 38 -21.79 -9.48 -17.72
N ASP A 39 -22.33 -9.02 -16.59
CA ASP A 39 -22.16 -7.66 -16.10
C ASP A 39 -20.99 -7.57 -15.11
N CYS A 40 -19.95 -6.83 -15.47
CA CYS A 40 -18.74 -6.69 -14.67
C CYS A 40 -18.99 -6.01 -13.31
N CYS A 41 -20.07 -5.24 -13.19
CA CYS A 41 -20.45 -4.57 -11.95
C CYS A 41 -20.92 -5.55 -10.85
N ARG A 42 -21.10 -6.83 -11.19
CA ARG A 42 -21.41 -7.92 -10.24
C ARG A 42 -20.18 -8.69 -9.80
N TRP A 43 -19.01 -8.39 -10.36
CA TRP A 43 -17.78 -9.08 -10.03
C TRP A 43 -17.24 -8.65 -8.67
N ILE A 44 -16.72 -9.61 -7.92
CA ILE A 44 -16.14 -9.34 -6.59
C ILE A 44 -14.98 -8.36 -6.75
N GLY A 45 -15.01 -7.30 -5.94
CA GLY A 45 -14.01 -6.24 -5.95
C GLY A 45 -14.25 -5.13 -6.97
N VAL A 46 -15.26 -5.25 -7.85
CA VAL A 46 -15.63 -4.20 -8.82
C VAL A 46 -16.85 -3.44 -8.29
N VAL A 47 -16.77 -2.11 -8.27
CA VAL A 47 -17.88 -1.23 -7.93
C VAL A 47 -18.08 -0.24 -9.05
N CYS A 48 -19.32 -0.15 -9.53
CA CYS A 48 -19.70 0.75 -10.62
C CYS A 48 -20.56 1.92 -10.13
N ASP A 49 -20.60 2.98 -10.94
CA ASP A 49 -21.54 4.08 -10.78
C ASP A 49 -22.99 3.59 -10.99
N LYS A 50 -23.90 4.02 -10.10
CA LYS A 50 -25.30 3.58 -10.14
C LYS A 50 -26.10 4.13 -11.33
N ARG A 51 -25.61 5.18 -11.99
CA ARG A 51 -26.27 5.86 -13.12
C ARG A 51 -25.59 5.54 -14.43
N THR A 52 -24.27 5.65 -14.47
CA THR A 52 -23.50 5.51 -15.72
C THR A 52 -23.04 4.08 -15.96
N VAL A 53 -23.14 3.19 -14.97
CA VAL A 53 -22.68 1.79 -14.98
C VAL A 53 -21.19 1.61 -15.31
N HIS A 54 -20.41 2.69 -15.28
CA HIS A 54 -18.96 2.66 -15.43
C HIS A 54 -18.28 2.23 -14.13
N VAL A 55 -17.15 1.54 -14.24
CA VAL A 55 -16.33 1.10 -13.10
C VAL A 55 -15.71 2.31 -12.40
N LEU A 56 -16.05 2.50 -11.12
CA LEU A 56 -15.54 3.58 -10.27
C LEU A 56 -14.47 3.09 -9.29
N SER A 57 -14.59 1.87 -8.78
CA SER A 57 -13.65 1.33 -7.81
C SER A 57 -13.30 -0.12 -8.10
N LEU A 58 -12.00 -0.41 -8.00
CA LEU A 58 -11.44 -1.74 -8.04
C LEU A 58 -10.68 -1.98 -6.73
N ASN A 59 -11.20 -2.87 -5.90
CA ASN A 59 -10.60 -3.27 -4.64
C ASN A 59 -10.32 -4.78 -4.63
N LEU A 60 -9.04 -5.11 -4.78
CA LEU A 60 -8.52 -6.47 -4.73
C LEU A 60 -7.55 -6.67 -3.56
N SER A 61 -7.61 -5.80 -2.55
CA SER A 61 -6.82 -5.96 -1.34
C SER A 61 -7.15 -7.29 -0.67
N VAL A 62 -6.15 -7.95 -0.09
CA VAL A 62 -6.43 -9.06 0.84
C VAL A 62 -6.99 -8.45 2.13
N PRO A 63 -8.20 -8.83 2.56
CA PRO A 63 -8.79 -8.31 3.79
C PRO A 63 -7.88 -8.64 4.98
N THR A 64 -7.96 -7.89 6.07
CA THR A 64 -7.23 -8.22 7.29
C THR A 64 -7.55 -9.63 7.77
N TRP A 65 -6.53 -10.32 8.28
CA TRP A 65 -6.72 -11.55 9.04
C TRP A 65 -7.72 -11.31 10.17
N ASP A 66 -8.89 -11.94 10.06
CA ASP A 66 -10.01 -11.75 10.97
C ASP A 66 -9.94 -12.64 12.23
N GLY A 67 -8.94 -13.52 12.30
CA GLY A 67 -8.78 -14.47 13.40
C GLY A 67 -9.50 -15.81 13.19
N TYR A 68 -10.28 -15.93 12.12
CA TYR A 68 -11.13 -17.09 11.85
C TYR A 68 -10.70 -17.87 10.62
N THR A 69 -10.19 -17.18 9.60
CA THR A 69 -9.58 -17.81 8.42
C THR A 69 -8.29 -18.53 8.78
N ASP A 70 -7.94 -19.64 8.12
CA ASP A 70 -6.69 -20.38 8.36
C ASP A 70 -5.50 -19.72 7.62
N LEU A 71 -4.29 -19.79 8.21
CA LEU A 71 -3.13 -18.95 7.81
C LEU A 71 -2.61 -19.32 6.44
N GLU A 72 -2.75 -20.58 6.12
CA GLU A 72 -2.46 -21.14 4.82
C GLU A 72 -3.44 -20.61 3.76
N SER A 73 -4.75 -20.58 4.05
CA SER A 73 -5.76 -20.02 3.15
C SER A 73 -5.57 -18.51 2.95
N TYR A 74 -5.22 -17.79 4.02
CA TYR A 74 -4.91 -16.36 3.95
C TYR A 74 -3.68 -16.08 3.08
N GLY A 75 -2.59 -16.83 3.28
CA GLY A 75 -1.38 -16.71 2.47
C GLY A 75 -1.61 -17.07 0.99
N MET A 76 -2.47 -18.06 0.71
CA MET A 76 -2.82 -18.44 -0.67
C MET A 76 -3.74 -17.42 -1.38
N SER A 77 -4.36 -16.49 -0.66
CA SER A 77 -5.32 -15.51 -1.21
C SER A 77 -4.69 -14.30 -1.92
N MET A 78 -3.35 -14.24 -1.93
CA MET A 78 -2.58 -13.14 -2.46
C MET A 78 -2.43 -13.25 -3.98
N LEU A 79 -2.67 -12.14 -4.68
CA LEU A 79 -2.38 -12.02 -6.10
C LEU A 79 -0.88 -11.87 -6.32
N ILE A 80 -0.34 -12.58 -7.31
CA ILE A 80 1.10 -12.58 -7.66
C ILE A 80 1.24 -12.10 -9.11
N GLY A 81 2.41 -11.53 -9.44
CA GLY A 81 2.74 -11.05 -10.78
C GLY A 81 2.94 -9.54 -10.82
N GLU A 82 3.07 -8.97 -12.01
CA GLU A 82 3.17 -7.52 -12.18
C GLU A 82 1.79 -6.89 -12.26
N ILE A 83 1.68 -5.58 -11.99
CA ILE A 83 0.45 -4.83 -12.22
C ILE A 83 0.22 -4.72 -13.75
N PRO A 84 -0.81 -5.37 -14.30
CA PRO A 84 -1.10 -5.29 -15.73
C PRO A 84 -1.54 -3.87 -16.10
N LYS A 85 -0.92 -3.31 -17.14
CA LYS A 85 -1.18 -1.93 -17.59
C LYS A 85 -2.63 -1.72 -18.04
N GLU A 86 -3.37 -2.78 -18.35
CA GLU A 86 -4.76 -2.73 -18.80
C GLU A 86 -5.69 -2.13 -17.74
N VAL A 87 -5.31 -2.14 -16.45
CA VAL A 87 -6.04 -1.41 -15.40
C VAL A 87 -6.13 0.10 -15.70
N THR A 88 -5.12 0.65 -16.40
CA THR A 88 -5.09 2.08 -16.75
C THR A 88 -6.01 2.43 -17.91
N SER A 89 -6.67 1.44 -18.53
CA SER A 89 -7.73 1.69 -19.51
C SER A 89 -9.07 2.08 -18.86
N LEU A 90 -9.21 1.89 -17.54
CA LEU A 90 -10.40 2.29 -16.77
C LEU A 90 -10.33 3.80 -16.45
N GLN A 91 -10.63 4.63 -17.44
CA GLN A 91 -10.48 6.10 -17.35
C GLN A 91 -11.40 6.77 -16.32
N GLY A 92 -12.53 6.12 -15.99
CA GLY A 92 -13.46 6.56 -14.94
C GLY A 92 -13.11 6.08 -13.53
N LEU A 93 -12.03 5.30 -13.36
CA LEU A 93 -11.68 4.72 -12.07
C LEU A 93 -11.23 5.79 -11.09
N GLN A 94 -11.91 5.86 -9.95
CA GLN A 94 -11.64 6.78 -8.84
C GLN A 94 -10.82 6.12 -7.74
N THR A 95 -11.02 4.83 -7.49
CA THR A 95 -10.32 4.11 -6.43
C THR A 95 -9.69 2.83 -6.95
N LEU A 96 -8.37 2.72 -6.80
CA LEU A 96 -7.61 1.51 -7.05
C LEU A 96 -6.93 1.04 -5.77
N ASN A 97 -7.36 -0.09 -5.25
CA ASN A 97 -6.74 -0.73 -4.10
C ASN A 97 -6.25 -2.13 -4.47
N LEU A 98 -4.93 -2.28 -4.54
CA LEU A 98 -4.22 -3.54 -4.77
C LEU A 98 -3.30 -3.90 -3.59
N SER A 99 -3.49 -3.28 -2.43
CA SER A 99 -2.60 -3.48 -1.29
C SER A 99 -2.65 -4.91 -0.74
N ARG A 100 -1.63 -5.29 0.02
CA ARG A 100 -1.58 -6.60 0.73
C ARG A 100 -1.61 -7.79 -0.21
N ASN A 101 -0.96 -7.66 -1.35
CA ASN A 101 -0.77 -8.73 -2.30
C ASN A 101 0.73 -9.03 -2.43
N HIS A 102 1.08 -9.94 -3.33
CA HIS A 102 2.47 -10.29 -3.65
C HIS A 102 2.85 -9.76 -5.05
N LEU A 103 2.35 -8.57 -5.39
CA LEU A 103 2.63 -7.95 -6.68
C LEU A 103 4.09 -7.49 -6.76
N THR A 104 4.72 -7.76 -7.89
CA THR A 104 6.13 -7.48 -8.20
C THR A 104 6.26 -6.51 -9.39
N GLY A 105 7.50 -6.21 -9.80
CA GLY A 105 7.74 -5.36 -10.97
C GLY A 105 7.51 -3.87 -10.67
N LYS A 106 7.45 -3.06 -11.73
CA LYS A 106 7.30 -1.60 -11.63
C LYS A 106 5.84 -1.16 -11.63
N ILE A 107 5.57 0.02 -11.08
CA ILE A 107 4.29 0.70 -11.30
C ILE A 107 4.22 1.09 -12.80
N PRO A 108 3.15 0.74 -13.54
CA PRO A 108 3.05 1.07 -14.96
C PRO A 108 3.09 2.59 -15.19
N GLU A 109 3.91 3.04 -16.15
CA GLU A 109 3.97 4.46 -16.53
C GLU A 109 2.63 5.00 -17.02
N SER A 110 1.75 4.14 -17.54
CA SER A 110 0.42 4.53 -17.99
C SER A 110 -0.51 4.95 -16.84
N ILE A 111 -0.13 4.75 -15.56
CA ILE A 111 -0.93 5.19 -14.40
C ILE A 111 -1.21 6.70 -14.44
N GLY A 112 -0.28 7.49 -14.99
CA GLY A 112 -0.43 8.94 -15.19
C GLY A 112 -1.59 9.35 -16.10
N SER A 113 -2.16 8.42 -16.86
CA SER A 113 -3.33 8.65 -17.72
C SER A 113 -4.66 8.64 -16.95
N MET A 114 -4.70 8.07 -15.75
CA MET A 114 -5.95 7.87 -14.99
C MET A 114 -6.37 9.16 -14.28
N LYS A 115 -6.94 10.11 -15.03
CA LYS A 115 -7.24 11.46 -14.52
C LYS A 115 -8.32 11.50 -13.45
N SER A 116 -9.21 10.52 -13.42
CA SER A 116 -10.28 10.44 -12.42
C SER A 116 -9.84 9.82 -11.09
N LEU A 117 -8.59 9.37 -10.98
CA LEU A 117 -8.11 8.62 -9.83
C LEU A 117 -7.94 9.53 -8.62
N GLU A 118 -8.67 9.20 -7.55
CA GLU A 118 -8.71 9.93 -6.28
C GLU A 118 -7.98 9.16 -5.17
N SER A 119 -8.05 7.82 -5.17
CA SER A 119 -7.40 6.99 -4.18
C SER A 119 -6.59 5.87 -4.83
N LEU A 120 -5.29 5.83 -4.53
CA LEU A 120 -4.38 4.77 -4.94
C LEU A 120 -3.70 4.13 -3.73
N ASP A 121 -3.99 2.86 -3.49
CA ASP A 121 -3.30 2.07 -2.47
C ASP A 121 -2.63 0.85 -3.12
N LEU A 122 -1.29 0.88 -3.14
CA LEU A 122 -0.42 -0.19 -3.60
C LEU A 122 0.45 -0.74 -2.46
N SER A 123 0.15 -0.37 -1.22
CA SER A 123 0.99 -0.68 -0.07
C SER A 123 1.09 -2.18 0.22
N GLN A 124 2.12 -2.59 0.94
CA GLN A 124 2.33 -3.99 1.34
C GLN A 124 2.34 -4.94 0.12
N ASN A 125 3.22 -4.65 -0.83
CA ASN A 125 3.50 -5.46 -2.00
C ASN A 125 5.02 -5.61 -2.15
N GLN A 126 5.47 -6.17 -3.27
CA GLN A 126 6.88 -6.30 -3.62
C GLN A 126 7.26 -5.47 -4.86
N LEU A 127 6.53 -4.37 -5.09
CA LEU A 127 6.78 -3.46 -6.21
C LEU A 127 8.17 -2.85 -6.08
N SER A 128 8.88 -2.75 -7.20
CA SER A 128 10.26 -2.29 -7.28
C SER A 128 10.42 -1.20 -8.34
N SER A 129 11.64 -0.71 -8.53
CA SER A 129 11.96 0.42 -9.40
C SER A 129 11.45 1.77 -8.86
N SER A 130 11.58 2.82 -9.66
CA SER A 130 11.16 4.17 -9.29
C SER A 130 9.66 4.39 -9.45
N ILE A 131 9.14 5.35 -8.70
CA ILE A 131 7.80 5.89 -8.94
C ILE A 131 7.84 6.57 -10.33
N PRO A 132 6.96 6.20 -11.27
CA PRO A 132 7.02 6.74 -12.62
C PRO A 132 6.69 8.23 -12.61
N GLU A 133 7.45 9.03 -13.36
CA GLU A 133 7.27 10.49 -13.44
C GLU A 133 5.86 10.89 -13.90
N SER A 134 5.22 10.03 -14.68
CA SER A 134 3.84 10.22 -15.14
C SER A 134 2.82 10.31 -13.99
N MET A 135 3.12 9.78 -12.79
CA MET A 135 2.24 9.95 -11.61
C MET A 135 2.04 11.41 -11.22
N SER A 136 2.98 12.29 -11.56
CA SER A 136 2.82 13.75 -11.42
C SER A 136 1.64 14.32 -12.21
N SER A 137 1.10 13.55 -13.16
CA SER A 137 -0.03 13.96 -14.01
C SER A 137 -1.40 13.52 -13.46
N VAL A 138 -1.46 12.79 -12.34
CA VAL A 138 -2.71 12.34 -11.71
C VAL A 138 -3.18 13.41 -10.72
N THR A 139 -3.94 14.39 -11.21
CA THR A 139 -4.21 15.65 -10.50
C THR A 139 -5.28 15.59 -9.42
N PHE A 140 -6.09 14.53 -9.36
CA PHE A 140 -7.23 14.39 -8.43
C PHE A 140 -6.97 13.47 -7.23
N LEU A 141 -5.75 12.93 -7.13
CA LEU A 141 -5.33 12.02 -6.07
C LEU A 141 -5.39 12.67 -4.67
N SER A 142 -6.36 12.28 -3.85
CA SER A 142 -6.53 12.73 -2.46
C SER A 142 -5.96 11.75 -1.44
N HIS A 143 -5.80 10.47 -1.83
CA HIS A 143 -5.22 9.43 -1.01
C HIS A 143 -4.17 8.64 -1.81
N LEU A 144 -2.98 8.51 -1.23
CA LEU A 144 -1.89 7.71 -1.79
C LEU A 144 -1.24 6.89 -0.69
N ASN A 145 -1.05 5.60 -0.95
CA ASN A 145 -0.22 4.75 -0.10
C ASN A 145 0.63 3.80 -0.95
N LEU A 146 1.94 4.00 -0.94
CA LEU A 146 2.95 3.17 -1.61
C LEU A 146 3.84 2.43 -0.60
N SER A 147 3.50 2.51 0.69
CA SER A 147 4.35 2.02 1.76
C SER A 147 4.56 0.51 1.73
N PHE A 148 5.62 0.03 2.37
CA PHE A 148 5.99 -1.38 2.44
C PHE A 148 6.12 -2.02 1.05
N ASN A 149 6.86 -1.36 0.17
CA ASN A 149 7.31 -1.87 -1.12
C ASN A 149 8.84 -1.78 -1.25
N LYS A 150 9.38 -2.32 -2.35
CA LYS A 150 10.81 -2.30 -2.73
C LYS A 150 11.13 -1.15 -3.70
N LEU A 151 10.35 -0.06 -3.66
CA LEU A 151 10.54 1.11 -4.52
C LEU A 151 11.85 1.86 -4.18
N THR A 152 12.49 2.43 -5.20
CA THR A 152 13.78 3.11 -5.09
C THR A 152 13.83 4.41 -5.88
N GLY A 153 14.78 5.28 -5.59
CA GLY A 153 15.00 6.51 -6.35
C GLY A 153 14.20 7.70 -5.83
N ILE A 154 14.07 8.74 -6.67
CA ILE A 154 13.53 10.04 -6.27
C ILE A 154 12.00 10.03 -6.42
N ILE A 155 11.28 10.56 -5.43
CA ILE A 155 9.85 10.85 -5.56
C ILE A 155 9.67 11.95 -6.63
N PRO A 156 8.88 11.71 -7.70
CA PRO A 156 8.67 12.68 -8.75
C PRO A 156 8.17 14.02 -8.21
N THR A 157 8.81 15.10 -8.64
CA THR A 157 8.47 16.44 -8.20
C THR A 157 7.13 16.87 -8.79
N SER A 158 6.09 16.82 -7.97
CA SER A 158 4.78 17.41 -8.23
C SER A 158 4.18 17.89 -6.92
N SER A 159 3.35 18.92 -6.98
CA SER A 159 2.71 19.53 -5.79
C SER A 159 1.89 18.50 -4.99
N GLN A 160 1.27 17.55 -5.69
CA GLN A 160 0.39 16.56 -5.08
C GLN A 160 1.15 15.43 -4.39
N LEU A 161 2.14 14.83 -5.06
CA LEU A 161 2.94 13.76 -4.45
C LEU A 161 3.73 14.28 -3.24
N GLN A 162 4.22 15.51 -3.29
CA GLN A 162 4.94 16.11 -2.17
C GLN A 162 4.03 16.51 -1.00
N GLY A 163 2.70 16.54 -1.20
CA GLY A 163 1.72 16.87 -0.16
C GLY A 163 1.34 15.70 0.75
N PHE A 164 1.69 14.46 0.39
CA PHE A 164 1.41 13.29 1.22
C PHE A 164 2.44 13.12 2.34
N ASN A 165 2.06 12.38 3.38
CA ASN A 165 2.92 12.10 4.53
C ASN A 165 4.07 11.15 4.15
N GLU A 166 5.21 11.26 4.85
CA GLU A 166 6.36 10.36 4.74
C GLU A 166 5.97 8.89 4.92
N SER A 167 4.99 8.60 5.79
CA SER A 167 4.51 7.25 6.05
C SER A 167 3.93 6.57 4.82
N CYS A 168 3.39 7.31 3.86
CA CYS A 168 2.84 6.79 2.61
C CYS A 168 3.91 6.33 1.62
N TYR A 169 5.17 6.73 1.86
CA TYR A 169 6.35 6.32 1.08
C TYR A 169 7.29 5.41 1.87
N ALA A 170 6.91 5.02 3.10
CA ALA A 170 7.74 4.19 3.96
C ALA A 170 8.12 2.89 3.24
N GLY A 171 9.41 2.57 3.13
CA GLY A 171 9.84 1.44 2.32
C GLY A 171 11.35 1.36 2.19
N TYR A 172 11.81 0.87 1.04
CA TYR A 172 13.20 0.47 0.83
C TYR A 172 14.17 1.66 0.67
N HIS A 173 14.21 2.31 -0.50
CA HIS A 173 15.20 3.37 -0.80
C HIS A 173 14.60 4.52 -1.64
N LEU A 174 13.39 4.96 -1.31
CA LEU A 174 12.85 6.21 -1.83
C LEU A 174 13.48 7.41 -1.11
N CYS A 175 13.66 8.50 -1.83
CA CYS A 175 14.20 9.76 -1.31
C CYS A 175 13.63 10.97 -2.06
N GLY A 176 13.89 12.17 -1.54
CA GLY A 176 13.25 13.41 -2.02
C GLY A 176 11.93 13.70 -1.30
N SER A 177 11.50 14.96 -1.30
CA SER A 177 10.31 15.42 -0.56
C SER A 177 9.08 14.55 -0.86
N PRO A 178 8.29 14.11 0.16
CA PRO A 178 8.37 14.50 1.58
C PRO A 178 9.46 13.79 2.40
N LEU A 179 10.13 12.78 1.84
CA LEU A 179 11.22 12.07 2.53
C LEU A 179 12.51 12.91 2.59
N ARG A 180 13.54 12.34 3.24
CA ARG A 180 14.88 12.92 3.27
C ARG A 180 15.47 13.05 1.85
N GLY A 181 16.27 14.09 1.66
CA GLY A 181 16.99 14.33 0.40
C GLY A 181 17.88 13.14 0.00
N CYS A 182 17.96 12.89 -1.30
CA CYS A 182 18.77 11.81 -1.87
C CYS A 182 20.27 12.08 -1.67
N ARG A 183 21.01 11.11 -1.13
CA ARG A 183 22.48 11.20 -1.04
C ARG A 183 23.09 10.77 -2.38
N GLY A 184 23.49 11.73 -3.20
CA GLY A 184 24.48 11.51 -4.26
C GLY A 184 24.13 12.08 -5.65
N SER A 185 24.49 13.33 -5.88
CA SER A 185 25.05 13.77 -7.16
C SER A 185 26.17 14.78 -6.90
N GLY A 186 27.37 14.28 -6.59
CA GLY A 186 28.61 15.07 -6.63
C GLY A 186 29.43 15.18 -5.34
N LYS A 187 30.61 14.55 -5.38
CA LYS A 187 31.84 14.72 -4.58
C LYS A 187 31.96 13.96 -3.25
N GLU A 188 32.89 13.03 -3.32
CA GLU A 188 33.62 12.32 -2.28
C GLU A 188 34.14 13.25 -1.15
N LEU A 189 33.95 12.79 0.08
CA LEU A 189 34.77 13.17 1.22
C LEU A 189 34.94 11.90 2.07
N ASP A 190 36.03 11.22 1.77
CA ASP A 190 36.76 10.36 2.71
C ASP A 190 37.22 11.22 3.89
N VAL A 191 36.91 10.81 5.13
CA VAL A 191 37.92 10.62 6.18
C VAL A 191 37.35 9.64 7.23
N ARG A 192 38.16 8.62 7.45
CA ARG A 192 38.10 7.51 8.40
C ARG A 192 38.12 7.92 9.88
N ASN A 193 37.39 7.12 10.67
CA ASN A 193 37.45 6.77 12.09
C ASN A 193 38.42 7.51 13.03
N GLU A 194 37.94 7.76 14.25
CA GLU A 194 38.68 7.31 15.45
C GLU A 194 37.72 7.05 16.62
N ALA A 195 37.74 5.80 17.09
CA ALA A 195 37.18 5.39 18.37
C ALA A 195 38.25 5.64 19.45
N LYS A 196 37.84 6.16 20.61
CA LYS A 196 38.69 6.20 21.80
C LYS A 196 37.85 5.74 23.00
N GLU A 197 38.09 4.51 23.44
CA GLU A 197 37.74 4.07 24.79
C GLU A 197 38.68 4.69 25.81
N ILE A 198 38.13 5.17 26.93
CA ILE A 198 38.85 5.24 28.20
C ILE A 198 37.92 4.72 29.30
N SER A 199 38.30 3.58 29.85
CA SER A 199 37.82 3.01 31.11
C SER A 199 38.18 3.91 32.30
N LYS A 200 37.23 4.13 33.21
CA LYS A 200 37.43 4.10 34.68
C LYS A 200 36.13 4.31 35.46
N GLY A 201 35.93 3.47 36.48
CA GLY A 201 35.11 3.77 37.65
C GLY A 201 33.72 3.14 37.64
N GLN A 202 33.58 2.00 38.32
CA GLN A 202 32.28 1.39 38.61
C GLN A 202 31.58 2.21 39.70
N GLU A 203 30.82 3.23 39.29
CA GLU A 203 29.70 3.73 40.07
C GLU A 203 28.42 3.01 39.59
N ILE A 204 27.63 2.51 40.53
CA ILE A 204 26.34 1.86 40.22
C ILE A 204 25.43 2.93 39.63
N ASN A 205 25.28 2.89 38.31
CA ASN A 205 24.52 3.87 37.56
C ASN A 205 23.02 3.57 37.73
N TRP A 206 22.39 4.30 38.66
CA TRP A 206 20.96 4.20 39.00
C TRP A 206 20.03 4.30 37.79
N PHE A 207 20.49 4.89 36.68
CA PHE A 207 19.79 4.89 35.40
C PHE A 207 19.50 3.47 34.89
N TYR A 208 20.45 2.54 34.99
CA TYR A 208 20.27 1.15 34.53
C TYR A 208 19.35 0.37 35.45
N ILE A 209 19.33 0.68 36.75
CA ILE A 209 18.38 0.08 37.70
C ILE A 209 16.96 0.59 37.41
N SER A 210 16.77 1.90 37.18
CA SER A 210 15.47 2.45 36.79
C SER A 210 15.01 1.96 35.42
N MET A 211 15.94 1.77 34.48
CA MET A 211 15.66 1.22 33.16
C MET A 211 15.29 -0.26 33.24
N SER A 212 15.93 -1.04 34.11
CA SER A 212 15.61 -2.46 34.32
C SER A 212 14.26 -2.65 35.02
N LEU A 213 13.98 -1.87 36.07
CA LEU A 213 12.68 -1.89 36.76
C LEU A 213 11.55 -1.36 35.87
N GLY A 214 11.83 -0.32 35.07
CA GLY A 214 10.91 0.22 34.06
C GLY A 214 10.64 -0.77 32.93
N PHE A 215 11.65 -1.54 32.51
CA PHE A 215 11.49 -2.61 31.53
C PHE A 215 10.63 -3.74 32.11
N VAL A 216 10.88 -4.19 33.33
CA VAL A 216 10.07 -5.27 33.94
C VAL A 216 8.63 -4.83 34.21
N THR A 217 8.40 -3.58 34.62
CA THR A 217 7.04 -3.09 34.87
C THR A 217 6.31 -2.74 33.57
N GLY A 218 6.95 -2.04 32.63
CA GLY A 218 6.36 -1.63 31.35
C GLY A 218 6.18 -2.78 30.35
N PHE A 219 7.18 -3.66 30.21
CA PHE A 219 7.13 -4.80 29.29
C PHE A 219 6.04 -5.79 29.70
N TRP A 220 5.86 -6.04 31.00
CA TRP A 220 4.86 -7.00 31.48
C TRP A 220 3.45 -6.40 31.64
N CYS A 221 3.31 -5.10 31.88
CA CYS A 221 2.00 -4.44 31.85
C CYS A 221 1.42 -4.27 30.43
N VAL A 222 2.27 -4.08 29.41
CA VAL A 222 1.82 -3.90 28.02
C VAL A 222 1.82 -5.21 27.24
N LEU A 223 2.89 -6.01 27.31
CA LEU A 223 2.98 -7.26 26.55
C LEU A 223 2.36 -8.44 27.29
N GLY A 224 2.28 -8.42 28.63
CA GLY A 224 1.63 -9.48 29.39
C GLY A 224 0.17 -9.71 28.97
N PRO A 225 -0.68 -8.67 28.89
CA PRO A 225 -2.04 -8.80 28.38
C PRO A 225 -2.11 -9.27 26.92
N LEU A 226 -1.15 -8.86 26.08
CA LEU A 226 -1.05 -9.25 24.66
C LEU A 226 -0.67 -10.73 24.48
N VAL A 227 0.13 -11.29 25.39
CA VAL A 227 0.54 -12.70 25.37
C VAL A 227 -0.55 -13.61 25.96
N ILE A 228 -1.27 -13.15 26.98
CA ILE A 228 -2.24 -13.98 27.71
C ILE A 228 -3.61 -14.03 27.03
N SER A 229 -4.02 -12.96 26.34
CA SER A 229 -5.36 -12.91 25.71
C SER A 229 -5.32 -12.62 24.21
N LYS A 230 -5.74 -13.62 23.43
CA LYS A 230 -5.95 -13.48 21.97
C LYS A 230 -6.84 -12.29 21.62
N ARG A 231 -7.80 -11.94 22.48
CA ARG A 231 -8.79 -10.87 22.24
C ARG A 231 -8.16 -9.47 22.36
N TRP A 232 -7.30 -9.26 23.36
CA TRP A 232 -6.56 -8.00 23.53
C TRP A 232 -5.52 -7.80 22.45
N ARG A 233 -4.86 -8.89 22.02
CA ARG A 233 -3.94 -8.89 20.88
C ARG A 233 -4.62 -8.40 19.60
N ILE A 234 -5.80 -8.92 19.28
CA ILE A 234 -6.55 -8.53 18.07
C ILE A 234 -7.01 -7.07 18.17
N LEU A 235 -7.55 -6.63 19.31
CA LEU A 235 -7.98 -5.25 19.50
C LEU A 235 -6.83 -4.25 19.40
N TYR A 236 -5.67 -4.59 19.96
CA TYR A 236 -4.47 -3.77 19.88
C TYR A 236 -3.94 -3.66 18.43
N PHE A 237 -3.83 -4.77 17.69
CA PHE A 237 -3.39 -4.73 16.30
C PHE A 237 -4.40 -3.98 15.40
N ARG A 238 -5.71 -4.16 15.60
CA ARG A 238 -6.74 -3.39 14.87
C ARG A 238 -6.69 -1.90 15.19
N PHE A 239 -6.38 -1.53 16.43
CA PHE A 239 -6.20 -0.14 16.84
C PHE A 239 -4.97 0.48 16.19
N LEU A 240 -3.82 -0.20 16.22
CA LEU A 240 -2.60 0.24 15.54
C LEU A 240 -2.81 0.39 14.04
N GLU A 241 -3.55 -0.55 13.43
CA GLU A 241 -3.88 -0.50 12.02
C GLU A 241 -4.81 0.69 11.70
N ALA A 242 -5.85 0.92 12.50
CA ALA A 242 -6.73 2.08 12.34
C ALA A 242 -6.01 3.42 12.56
N MET A 243 -4.98 3.46 13.42
CA MET A 243 -4.10 4.61 13.59
C MET A 243 -3.20 4.82 12.37
N TRP A 244 -2.60 3.75 11.84
CA TRP A 244 -1.71 3.80 10.68
C TRP A 244 -2.43 4.23 9.40
N TRP A 245 -3.67 3.77 9.19
CA TRP A 245 -4.49 4.14 8.04
C TRP A 245 -4.94 5.60 8.03
N LYS A 246 -5.02 6.25 9.21
CA LYS A 246 -5.43 7.67 9.30
C LYS A 246 -4.35 8.65 8.89
N GLU A 247 -3.11 8.21 8.68
CA GLU A 247 -1.99 9.12 8.40
C GLU A 247 -1.72 9.36 6.91
N CYS A 248 -2.32 8.58 6.00
CA CYS A 248 -2.23 8.82 4.55
C CYS A 248 -3.39 9.64 3.96
N ASP A 249 -4.38 9.99 4.78
CA ASP A 249 -5.65 10.59 4.33
C ASP A 249 -5.67 12.14 4.40
N PHE A 250 -4.53 12.79 4.63
CA PHE A 250 -4.50 14.20 5.03
C PHE A 250 -4.30 15.22 3.88
N ALA A 251 -4.29 14.81 2.61
CA ALA A 251 -4.09 15.75 1.49
C ALA A 251 -5.37 16.50 1.04
N GLY A 252 -6.53 16.29 1.69
CA GLY A 252 -7.82 16.86 1.29
C GLY A 252 -8.41 17.96 2.20
N LYS A 253 -7.63 18.55 3.12
CA LYS A 253 -8.14 19.59 4.03
C LYS A 253 -7.41 20.93 3.90
N PHE A 254 -7.37 21.50 2.70
CA PHE A 254 -7.22 22.95 2.49
C PHE A 254 -7.94 23.38 1.23
#